data_AF-A0A8D4VRN3-F1
#
_entry.id   AF-A0A8D4VRN3-F1
#
_cell.length_a   1.000
_cell.length_b   1.000
_cell.length_c   1.000
_cell.angle_alpha   90.00
_cell.angle_beta   90.00
_cell.angle_gamma   90.00
#
_symmetry.space_group_name_H-M   'P 1'
#
loop_
_entity.id
_entity.type
_entity.pdbx_description
1 polymer ?
#
loop_
_entity_poly.entity_id
_entity_poly.type
_entity_poly.pdbx_seq_one_letter_code
_entity_poly.pdbx_strand_id
1 'polypeptide(L)'
;MTQRSSSEGSRDYTAVVYFHGMGSQKRYEEVSRLIDALDHYGHGLSAARLGDIHAKSETSRIGQDDCTYIEAICQHQAVGGFRRDRFRFYEAYWAPAAAGGVPVREVLRWMLGRIPNPLLSATAPWRLRARLRTAYLFSLWRRLDRSGRNPYNRNTLRRLLDSYQAFEAPEQWRAYPRGRFCEFVESLRRRYPMDASAVALARAWRSHYRRCEALNQFVLLSLGLAMGVAALLALSGLSGLYRWYAGASLGLVEWLDWRRADGWESVLAVLAGLGSFTGIGSFLSNYMGDVQLWTTYEETEEKHRKRRDILEVGVSTFRHVLSDACCKRVVVVAHSLGSSVACDALLHLGRYNRARAPADRLPLEKLDQFVTLGSPVDKVHYFFESEAGRYHRYNRVKEEVRGDLGHAPFTARGKPQIHWINIWDRADIISGPLESPNDLRMKALPVDNLEVSSLRFPAPGGSHSAYFGNATVVGLLFRAIFDQAYSYRDPPLAAGRPDFKALGVGRGGGRAYTAPLQALMLLLPWMGAAYLLAAGQDSSAAPWLGGTGLALLAALAGLSLLARKP
;
A
#
# COMPACT_ATOMS: atom_id res chain seq x y z
N MET A 1 5.89 42.43 37.05
CA MET A 1 6.60 41.16 37.32
C MET A 1 5.60 40.15 37.85
N THR A 2 4.93 39.45 36.94
CA THR A 2 3.97 38.38 37.27
C THR A 2 4.77 37.09 37.38
N GLN A 3 4.92 36.57 38.60
CA GLN A 3 5.55 35.27 38.86
C GLN A 3 4.73 34.18 38.15
N ARG A 4 5.17 33.75 36.97
CA ARG A 4 4.78 32.45 36.39
C ARG A 4 5.44 31.37 37.24
N SER A 5 4.65 30.76 38.12
CA SER A 5 5.07 29.63 38.94
C SER A 5 5.45 28.43 38.07
N SER A 6 6.75 28.25 37.92
CA SER A 6 7.55 27.01 37.87
C SER A 6 6.83 25.67 38.14
N SER A 7 5.87 25.32 37.30
CA SER A 7 5.62 23.93 36.90
C SER A 7 5.80 23.83 35.38
N GLU A 8 7.00 24.18 34.89
CA GLU A 8 7.41 23.78 33.54
C GLU A 8 7.46 22.25 33.52
N GLY A 9 6.30 21.63 33.25
CA GLY A 9 6.20 20.21 32.96
C GLY A 9 7.25 19.86 31.92
N SER A 10 7.90 18.70 32.11
CA SER A 10 9.05 18.21 31.34
C SER A 10 9.01 18.70 29.89
N ARG A 11 10.12 19.30 29.43
CA ARG A 11 10.26 19.74 28.03
C ARG A 11 10.19 18.58 27.04
N ASP A 12 10.33 17.35 27.54
CA ASP A 12 10.31 16.14 26.74
C ASP A 12 8.96 15.90 26.06
N TYR A 13 9.00 15.36 24.85
CA TYR A 13 7.80 15.03 24.09
C TYR A 13 7.99 13.80 23.20
N THR A 14 6.86 13.22 22.81
CA THR A 14 6.77 12.25 21.71
C THR A 14 6.33 12.98 20.45
N ALA A 15 7.09 12.81 19.37
CA ALA A 15 6.69 13.32 18.06
C ALA A 15 5.86 12.28 17.31
N VAL A 16 4.78 12.73 16.69
CA VAL A 16 4.03 11.97 15.69
C VAL A 16 4.26 12.65 14.34
N VAL A 17 4.96 11.98 13.43
CA VAL A 17 5.20 12.51 12.08
C VAL A 17 4.20 11.88 11.13
N TYR A 18 3.26 12.69 10.65
CA TYR A 18 2.20 12.28 9.75
C TYR A 18 2.57 12.53 8.28
N PHE A 19 2.39 11.52 7.43
CA PHE A 19 2.51 11.62 5.99
C PHE A 19 1.13 11.43 5.36
N HIS A 20 0.58 12.49 4.78
CA HIS A 20 -0.73 12.47 4.13
C HIS A 20 -0.70 11.70 2.80
N GLY A 21 -1.89 11.30 2.35
CA GLY A 21 -2.12 10.66 1.05
C GLY A 21 -2.12 11.64 -0.13
N MET A 22 -2.56 11.15 -1.29
CA MET A 22 -2.67 11.93 -2.53
C MET A 22 -3.90 12.83 -2.58
N GLY A 23 -3.91 13.74 -3.54
CA GLY A 23 -5.01 14.65 -3.82
C GLY A 23 -4.81 16.06 -3.28
N SER A 24 -5.87 16.86 -3.34
CA SER A 24 -5.89 18.27 -2.92
C SER A 24 -5.99 18.40 -1.39
N GLN A 25 -5.00 17.86 -0.68
CA GLN A 25 -4.92 17.94 0.77
C GLN A 25 -4.66 19.37 1.21
N LYS A 26 -5.40 19.86 2.21
CA LYS A 26 -5.05 21.11 2.88
C LYS A 26 -4.06 20.82 4.00
N ARG A 27 -3.10 21.72 4.18
CA ARG A 27 -2.14 21.61 5.28
C ARG A 27 -2.90 21.51 6.61
N TYR A 28 -2.50 20.55 7.42
CA TYR A 28 -3.04 20.15 8.72
C TYR A 28 -4.40 19.46 8.74
N GLU A 29 -5.09 19.28 7.61
CA GLU A 29 -6.42 18.67 7.58
C GLU A 29 -6.39 17.20 8.03
N GLU A 30 -5.51 16.40 7.43
CA GLU A 30 -5.45 14.97 7.70
C GLU A 30 -4.84 14.64 9.07
N VAL A 31 -3.87 15.44 9.54
CA VAL A 31 -3.34 15.27 10.91
C VAL A 31 -4.35 15.73 11.96
N SER A 32 -5.16 16.76 11.69
CA SER A 32 -6.28 17.13 12.58
C SER A 32 -7.32 16.02 12.62
N ARG A 33 -7.65 15.43 11.47
CA ARG A 33 -8.54 14.26 11.40
C ARG A 33 -8.03 13.07 12.21
N LEU A 34 -6.72 12.82 12.20
CA LEU A 34 -6.09 11.83 13.08
C LEU A 34 -6.28 12.20 14.56
N ILE A 35 -5.98 13.44 14.94
CA ILE A 35 -6.11 13.93 16.31
C ILE A 35 -7.56 13.82 16.80
N ASP A 36 -8.54 14.26 16.01
CA ASP A 36 -9.96 14.18 16.33
C ASP A 36 -10.41 12.73 16.53
N ALA A 37 -9.96 11.81 15.69
CA ALA A 37 -10.28 10.39 15.83
C ALA A 37 -9.69 9.82 17.13
N LEU A 38 -8.44 10.16 17.44
CA LEU A 38 -7.76 9.74 18.67
C LEU A 38 -8.44 10.31 19.92
N ASP A 39 -8.82 11.59 19.90
CA ASP A 39 -9.52 12.25 20.99
C ASP A 39 -10.90 11.62 21.24
N HIS A 40 -11.69 11.44 20.18
CA HIS A 40 -12.99 10.77 20.25
C HIS A 40 -12.88 9.36 20.84
N TYR A 41 -11.85 8.60 20.45
CA TYR A 41 -11.59 7.28 21.00
C TYR A 41 -11.18 7.32 22.48
N GLY A 42 -10.28 8.23 22.84
CA GLY A 42 -9.83 8.42 24.23
C GLY A 42 -10.96 8.79 25.17
N HIS A 43 -11.86 9.69 24.74
CA HIS A 43 -13.05 10.08 25.49
C HIS A 43 -13.93 8.88 25.89
N GLY A 44 -14.00 7.84 25.06
CA GLY A 44 -14.76 6.61 25.34
C GLY A 44 -14.09 5.66 26.34
N LEU A 45 -12.76 5.77 26.58
CA LEU A 45 -12.00 4.81 27.38
C LEU A 45 -11.90 5.15 28.88
N SER A 46 -12.40 6.30 29.32
CA SER A 46 -12.29 6.85 30.70
C SER A 46 -10.88 7.09 31.26
N ALA A 47 -9.87 6.33 30.83
CA ALA A 47 -8.52 6.31 31.39
C ALA A 47 -7.52 7.26 30.72
N ALA A 48 -7.84 7.81 29.55
CA ALA A 48 -6.96 8.74 28.84
C ALA A 48 -7.76 9.83 28.12
N ARG A 49 -7.36 11.10 28.28
CA ARG A 49 -8.00 12.24 27.61
C ARG A 49 -6.95 13.09 26.91
N LEU A 50 -7.22 13.43 25.65
CA LEU A 50 -6.42 14.40 24.92
C LEU A 50 -6.95 15.81 25.25
N GLY A 51 -6.07 16.77 25.45
CA GLY A 51 -6.43 18.14 25.77
C GLY A 51 -5.31 19.10 25.44
N ASP A 52 -5.54 20.39 25.70
CA ASP A 52 -4.58 21.48 25.43
C ASP A 52 -4.05 21.45 23.97
N ILE A 53 -4.95 21.24 23.01
CA ILE A 53 -4.61 21.09 21.60
C ILE A 53 -4.39 22.47 20.98
N HIS A 54 -3.15 22.79 20.59
CA HIS A 54 -2.80 24.11 20.06
C HIS A 54 -1.80 24.02 18.91
N ALA A 55 -1.99 24.84 17.89
CA ALA A 55 -0.98 25.05 16.86
C ALA A 55 0.21 25.84 17.43
N LYS A 56 1.43 25.43 17.07
CA LYS A 56 2.68 26.09 17.43
C LYS A 56 3.62 26.14 16.23
N SER A 57 4.57 27.07 16.30
CA SER A 57 5.66 27.21 15.34
C SER A 57 6.99 27.22 16.08
N GLU A 58 8.03 26.66 15.47
CA GLU A 58 9.40 26.73 15.97
C GLU A 58 10.39 26.84 14.81
N THR A 59 11.55 27.46 15.06
CA THR A 59 12.59 27.62 14.06
C THR A 59 13.13 26.26 13.60
N SER A 60 13.41 26.15 12.31
CA SER A 60 14.00 24.93 11.76
C SER A 60 15.39 24.65 12.31
N ARG A 61 15.58 23.45 12.87
CA ARG A 61 16.89 22.98 13.36
C ARG A 61 17.88 22.60 12.25
N ILE A 62 17.46 22.68 10.99
CA ILE A 62 18.30 22.31 9.83
C ILE A 62 18.47 23.47 8.83
N GLY A 63 18.13 24.69 9.23
CA GLY A 63 18.29 25.90 8.40
C GLY A 63 17.32 26.00 7.22
N GLN A 64 16.14 25.38 7.32
CA GLN A 64 15.04 25.51 6.35
C GLN A 64 13.92 26.40 6.92
N ASP A 65 12.76 26.46 6.24
CA ASP A 65 11.56 27.14 6.70
C ASP A 65 11.14 26.72 8.12
N ASP A 66 10.56 27.67 8.87
CA ASP A 66 10.01 27.42 10.21
C ASP A 66 9.03 26.24 10.21
N CYS A 67 9.09 25.43 11.27
CA CYS A 67 8.30 24.22 11.40
C CYS A 67 7.06 24.50 12.24
N THR A 68 5.89 24.27 11.65
CA THR A 68 4.59 24.32 12.33
C THR A 68 4.12 22.92 12.72
N TYR A 69 3.56 22.79 13.91
CA TYR A 69 3.07 21.53 14.47
C TYR A 69 1.85 21.75 15.37
N ILE A 70 1.10 20.69 15.65
CA ILE A 70 0.02 20.69 16.63
C ILE A 70 0.55 20.05 17.92
N GLU A 71 0.54 20.80 19.02
CA GLU A 71 0.84 20.24 20.35
C GLU A 71 -0.45 19.74 20.99
N ALA A 72 -0.38 18.63 21.70
CA ALA A 72 -1.45 18.12 22.56
C ALA A 72 -0.88 17.49 23.83
N ILE A 73 -1.68 17.47 24.89
CA ILE A 73 -1.34 16.82 26.16
C ILE A 73 -2.29 15.64 26.36
N CYS A 74 -1.73 14.44 26.51
CA CYS A 74 -2.51 13.28 26.93
C CYS A 74 -2.44 13.14 28.45
N GLN A 75 -3.59 13.06 29.10
CA GLN A 75 -3.71 12.81 30.54
C GLN A 75 -4.03 11.33 30.74
N HIS A 76 -3.08 10.56 31.26
CA HIS A 76 -3.28 9.16 31.62
C HIS A 76 -3.62 9.03 33.10
N GLN A 77 -4.62 8.22 33.43
CA GLN A 77 -4.89 7.85 34.81
C GLN A 77 -3.78 6.92 35.31
N ALA A 78 -3.06 7.35 36.36
CA ALA A 78 -2.00 6.59 37.00
C ALA A 78 -2.34 6.36 38.49
N VAL A 79 -1.67 5.39 39.11
CA VAL A 79 -1.79 5.17 40.56
C VAL A 79 -1.26 6.41 41.28
N GLY A 80 -2.15 7.18 41.91
CA GLY A 80 -1.80 8.42 42.62
C GLY A 80 -2.01 9.73 41.85
N GLY A 81 -2.63 9.72 40.66
CA GLY A 81 -3.02 10.95 39.97
C GLY A 81 -3.06 10.83 38.45
N PHE A 82 -2.95 11.97 37.76
CA PHE A 82 -2.86 12.00 36.29
C PHE A 82 -1.42 12.24 35.84
N ARG A 83 -0.92 11.36 34.97
CA ARG A 83 0.33 11.60 34.23
C ARG A 83 0.01 12.43 32.99
N ARG A 84 0.72 13.54 32.79
CA ARG A 84 0.58 14.42 31.62
C ARG A 84 1.76 14.20 30.69
N ASP A 85 1.52 13.60 29.54
CA ASP A 85 2.53 13.40 28.51
C ASP A 85 2.30 14.36 27.33
N ARG A 86 3.37 14.97 26.83
CA ARG A 86 3.32 15.94 25.73
C ARG A 86 3.54 15.25 24.38
N PHE A 87 2.69 15.56 23.42
CA PHE A 87 2.75 15.06 22.05
C PHE A 87 2.83 16.23 21.07
N ARG A 88 3.66 16.08 20.03
CA ARG A 88 3.76 17.04 18.93
C ARG A 88 3.49 16.33 17.62
N PHE A 89 2.46 16.76 16.92
CA PHE A 89 2.04 16.24 15.64
C PHE A 89 2.61 17.12 14.52
N TYR A 90 3.59 16.58 13.82
CA TYR A 90 4.21 17.19 12.65
C TYR A 90 3.58 16.59 11.39
N GLU A 91 3.39 17.41 10.36
CA GLU A 91 2.94 16.94 9.06
C GLU A 91 4.05 17.16 8.02
N ALA A 92 4.46 16.08 7.35
CA ALA A 92 5.30 16.18 6.17
C ALA A 92 4.42 16.58 4.98
N TYR A 93 4.11 17.88 4.86
CA TYR A 93 3.16 18.40 3.88
C TYR A 93 3.81 18.65 2.52
N TRP A 94 3.65 17.69 1.61
CA TRP A 94 4.32 17.69 0.30
C TRP A 94 3.39 18.02 -0.89
N ALA A 95 2.10 18.28 -0.64
CA ALA A 95 1.13 18.62 -1.70
C ALA A 95 1.59 19.77 -2.64
N PRO A 96 2.25 20.86 -2.17
CA PRO A 96 2.74 21.91 -3.05
C PRO A 96 3.82 21.44 -4.03
N ALA A 97 4.67 20.49 -3.61
CA ALA A 97 5.70 19.92 -4.48
C ALA A 97 5.11 18.99 -5.56
N ALA A 98 3.92 18.44 -5.31
CA ALA A 98 3.15 17.66 -6.28
C ALA A 98 2.28 18.53 -7.22
N ALA A 99 2.22 19.86 -7.00
CA ALA A 99 1.38 20.75 -7.78
C ALA A 99 1.74 20.71 -9.29
N GLY A 100 0.74 21.04 -10.11
CA GLY A 100 0.81 20.98 -11.58
C GLY A 100 0.27 19.69 -12.18
N GLY A 101 0.11 18.63 -11.37
CA GLY A 101 -0.56 17.37 -11.76
C GLY A 101 0.05 16.68 -12.98
N VAL A 102 -0.61 15.60 -13.41
CA VAL A 102 -0.35 14.93 -14.69
C VAL A 102 -1.66 14.92 -15.49
N PRO A 103 -1.67 15.29 -16.78
CA PRO A 103 -2.90 15.30 -17.57
C PRO A 103 -3.61 13.93 -17.55
N VAL A 104 -4.93 13.91 -17.36
CA VAL A 104 -5.73 12.66 -17.27
C VAL A 104 -5.48 11.72 -18.45
N ARG A 105 -5.33 12.26 -19.67
CA ARG A 105 -5.01 11.47 -20.88
C ARG A 105 -3.68 10.71 -20.78
N GLU A 106 -2.69 11.30 -20.13
CA GLU A 106 -1.37 10.71 -19.93
C GLU A 106 -1.45 9.62 -18.87
N VAL A 107 -2.16 9.89 -17.77
CA VAL A 107 -2.46 8.90 -16.72
C VAL A 107 -3.18 7.68 -17.30
N LEU A 108 -4.24 7.89 -18.11
CA LEU A 108 -4.98 6.80 -18.75
C LEU A 108 -4.10 6.00 -19.70
N ARG A 109 -3.34 6.67 -20.58
CA ARG A 109 -2.41 6.00 -21.49
C ARG A 109 -1.37 5.17 -20.73
N TRP A 110 -0.82 5.74 -19.68
CA TRP A 110 0.14 5.08 -18.80
C TRP A 110 -0.46 3.86 -18.11
N MET A 111 -1.68 3.98 -17.54
CA MET A 111 -2.40 2.86 -16.94
C MET A 111 -2.68 1.73 -17.93
N LEU A 112 -3.18 2.06 -19.13
CA LEU A 112 -3.45 1.07 -20.18
C LEU A 112 -2.17 0.33 -20.59
N GLY A 113 -1.03 1.03 -20.64
CA GLY A 113 0.28 0.43 -20.86
C GLY A 113 0.70 -0.60 -19.80
N ARG A 114 0.07 -0.61 -18.62
CA ARG A 114 0.35 -1.59 -17.55
C ARG A 114 -0.55 -2.83 -17.59
N ILE A 115 -1.60 -2.86 -18.41
CA ILE A 115 -2.48 -4.04 -18.55
C ILE A 115 -1.72 -5.31 -18.98
N PRO A 116 -0.71 -5.27 -19.87
CA PRO A 116 0.06 -6.45 -20.24
C PRO A 116 1.05 -6.93 -19.16
N ASN A 117 1.33 -6.12 -18.12
CA ASN A 117 2.38 -6.40 -17.15
C ASN A 117 2.28 -7.75 -16.44
N PRO A 118 1.10 -8.22 -15.99
CA PRO A 118 1.01 -9.52 -15.34
C PRO A 118 1.37 -10.68 -16.29
N LEU A 119 0.96 -10.60 -17.56
CA LEU A 119 1.32 -11.59 -18.59
C LEU A 119 2.83 -11.57 -18.89
N LEU A 120 3.40 -10.38 -19.04
CA LEU A 120 4.85 -10.21 -19.20
C LEU A 120 5.60 -10.73 -17.97
N SER A 121 5.08 -10.51 -16.76
CA SER A 121 5.67 -11.00 -15.52
C SER A 121 5.66 -12.52 -15.42
N ALA A 122 4.55 -13.15 -15.80
CA ALA A 122 4.35 -14.59 -15.73
C ALA A 122 5.28 -15.36 -16.70
N THR A 123 5.67 -14.72 -17.80
CA THR A 123 6.55 -15.28 -18.84
C THR A 123 8.02 -14.86 -18.70
N ALA A 124 8.31 -13.79 -17.95
CA ALA A 124 9.67 -13.32 -17.70
C ALA A 124 10.57 -14.39 -17.05
N PRO A 125 11.87 -14.44 -17.40
CA PRO A 125 12.86 -15.29 -16.72
C PRO A 125 12.74 -15.22 -15.20
N TRP A 126 12.88 -16.36 -14.51
CA TRP A 126 12.69 -16.54 -13.06
C TRP A 126 13.63 -15.70 -12.18
N ARG A 127 14.71 -15.15 -12.73
CA ARG A 127 15.58 -14.19 -12.02
C ARG A 127 15.22 -12.72 -12.17
N LEU A 128 14.36 -12.35 -13.13
CA LEU A 128 13.89 -10.97 -13.22
C LEU A 128 12.92 -10.64 -12.08
N ARG A 129 12.67 -9.37 -11.77
CA ARG A 129 11.65 -8.99 -10.75
C ARG A 129 11.84 -9.71 -9.40
N ALA A 130 13.09 -9.80 -8.95
CA ALA A 130 13.50 -10.52 -7.75
C ALA A 130 12.69 -10.17 -6.51
N ARG A 131 12.51 -8.87 -6.30
CA ARG A 131 11.75 -8.30 -5.18
C ARG A 131 10.29 -8.77 -5.20
N LEU A 132 9.61 -8.65 -6.35
CA LEU A 132 8.23 -9.07 -6.51
C LEU A 132 8.08 -10.57 -6.22
N ARG A 133 8.95 -11.41 -6.78
CA ARG A 133 8.89 -12.85 -6.53
C ARG A 133 9.10 -13.15 -5.06
N THR A 134 10.05 -12.49 -4.42
CA THR A 134 10.32 -12.68 -2.99
C THR A 134 9.14 -12.22 -2.12
N ALA A 135 8.48 -11.12 -2.47
CA ALA A 135 7.24 -10.68 -1.83
C ALA A 135 6.16 -11.78 -1.89
N TYR A 136 6.00 -12.45 -3.03
CA TYR A 136 5.10 -13.60 -3.14
C TYR A 136 5.55 -14.83 -2.36
N LEU A 137 6.86 -15.03 -2.15
CA LEU A 137 7.35 -16.10 -1.27
C LEU A 137 6.96 -15.83 0.18
N PHE A 138 7.15 -14.60 0.66
CA PHE A 138 6.71 -14.19 1.99
C PHE A 138 5.19 -14.27 2.15
N SER A 139 4.43 -13.85 1.13
CA SER A 139 2.97 -14.00 1.11
C SER A 139 2.53 -15.45 1.23
N LEU A 140 3.15 -16.37 0.46
CA LEU A 140 2.91 -17.80 0.58
C LEU A 140 3.26 -18.31 1.98
N TRP A 141 4.44 -17.96 2.48
CA TRP A 141 4.92 -18.38 3.78
C TRP A 141 3.96 -17.97 4.89
N ARG A 142 3.57 -16.69 4.92
CA ARG A 142 2.64 -16.14 5.89
C ARG A 142 1.27 -16.81 5.79
N ARG A 143 0.78 -17.12 4.58
CA ARG A 143 -0.47 -17.87 4.40
C ARG A 143 -0.37 -19.26 5.04
N LEU A 144 0.71 -19.98 4.79
CA LEU A 144 0.94 -21.31 5.35
C LEU A 144 1.02 -21.25 6.88
N ASP A 145 1.78 -20.31 7.43
CA ASP A 145 1.86 -20.07 8.89
C ASP A 145 0.48 -19.73 9.48
N ARG A 146 -0.28 -18.85 8.82
CA ARG A 146 -1.62 -18.46 9.27
C ARG A 146 -2.59 -19.64 9.29
N SER A 147 -2.52 -20.51 8.31
CA SER A 147 -3.37 -21.70 8.25
C SER A 147 -3.06 -22.76 9.31
N GLY A 148 -1.92 -22.65 10.01
CA GLY A 148 -1.41 -23.71 10.89
C GLY A 148 -0.95 -24.96 10.15
N ARG A 149 -0.93 -24.92 8.81
CA ARG A 149 -0.58 -26.04 7.92
C ARG A 149 0.71 -25.75 7.17
N ASN A 150 1.69 -25.08 7.80
CA ASN A 150 2.99 -24.89 7.17
C ASN A 150 3.84 -26.16 7.33
N PRO A 151 4.07 -26.94 6.25
CA PRO A 151 4.90 -28.14 6.34
C PRO A 151 6.40 -27.81 6.34
N TYR A 152 6.77 -26.54 6.16
CA TYR A 152 8.14 -26.08 6.01
C TYR A 152 8.60 -25.40 7.30
N ASN A 153 9.88 -25.55 7.63
CA ASN A 153 10.50 -24.81 8.73
C ASN A 153 11.18 -23.52 8.23
N ARG A 154 11.46 -22.58 9.15
CA ARG A 154 12.08 -21.29 8.81
C ARG A 154 13.46 -21.43 8.14
N ASN A 155 14.20 -22.50 8.43
CA ASN A 155 15.49 -22.76 7.79
C ASN A 155 15.34 -23.13 6.30
N THR A 156 14.25 -23.80 5.92
CA THR A 156 13.92 -24.06 4.51
C THR A 156 13.62 -22.75 3.77
N LEU A 157 12.85 -21.83 4.37
CA LEU A 157 12.64 -20.50 3.79
C LEU A 157 13.97 -19.74 3.62
N ARG A 158 14.81 -19.73 4.66
CA ARG A 158 16.12 -19.07 4.63
C ARG A 158 17.00 -19.59 3.49
N ARG A 159 17.16 -20.92 3.42
CA ARG A 159 17.96 -21.56 2.37
C ARG A 159 17.42 -21.25 0.98
N LEU A 160 16.11 -21.18 0.82
CA LEU A 160 15.49 -20.83 -0.46
C LEU A 160 15.79 -19.37 -0.85
N LEU A 161 15.66 -18.43 0.09
CA LEU A 161 16.02 -17.01 -0.12
C LEU A 161 17.51 -16.85 -0.46
N ASP A 162 18.39 -17.47 0.32
CA ASP A 162 19.84 -17.44 0.10
C ASP A 162 20.23 -18.05 -1.27
N SER A 163 19.52 -19.11 -1.69
CA SER A 163 19.71 -19.72 -3.01
C SER A 163 19.23 -18.82 -4.14
N TYR A 164 18.10 -18.14 -3.94
CA TYR A 164 17.54 -17.24 -4.92
C TYR A 164 18.43 -16.01 -5.13
N GLN A 165 18.95 -15.41 -4.05
CA GLN A 165 19.95 -14.35 -4.15
C GLN A 165 21.23 -14.82 -4.84
N ALA A 166 21.73 -16.01 -4.49
CA ALA A 166 22.92 -16.56 -5.13
C ALA A 166 22.69 -16.88 -6.61
N PHE A 167 21.47 -17.25 -7.02
CA PHE A 167 21.12 -17.48 -8.42
C PHE A 167 21.26 -16.22 -9.30
N GLU A 168 21.32 -15.04 -8.68
CA GLU A 168 21.60 -13.78 -9.35
C GLU A 168 23.09 -13.42 -9.40
N ALA A 169 23.97 -14.22 -8.79
CA ALA A 169 25.41 -14.02 -8.83
C ALA A 169 26.00 -14.23 -10.23
N PRO A 170 27.11 -13.54 -10.60
CA PRO A 170 27.70 -13.61 -11.93
C PRO A 170 28.01 -15.04 -12.41
N GLU A 171 28.44 -15.92 -11.52
CA GLU A 171 28.78 -17.32 -11.82
C GLU A 171 27.52 -18.10 -12.23
N GLN A 172 26.41 -17.88 -11.51
CA GLN A 172 25.12 -18.51 -11.80
C GLN A 172 24.48 -17.95 -13.08
N TRP A 173 24.77 -16.70 -13.43
CA TRP A 173 24.38 -16.13 -14.71
C TRP A 173 25.06 -16.84 -15.89
N ARG A 174 26.34 -17.17 -15.76
CA ARG A 174 27.09 -17.91 -16.80
C ARG A 174 26.59 -19.34 -16.90
N ALA A 175 26.35 -20.01 -15.77
CA ALA A 175 25.88 -21.40 -15.74
C ALA A 175 24.44 -21.56 -16.24
N TYR A 176 23.59 -20.56 -15.99
CA TYR A 176 22.16 -20.59 -16.31
C TYR A 176 21.74 -19.33 -17.06
N PRO A 177 22.11 -19.15 -18.33
CA PRO A 177 21.95 -17.87 -19.04
C PRO A 177 20.49 -17.46 -19.23
N ARG A 178 19.55 -18.42 -19.32
CA ARG A 178 18.12 -18.12 -19.54
C ARG A 178 17.39 -17.75 -18.26
N GLY A 179 17.95 -18.04 -17.09
CA GLY A 179 17.37 -17.78 -15.79
C GLY A 179 15.98 -18.36 -15.58
N ARG A 180 15.65 -19.51 -16.20
CA ARG A 180 14.34 -20.15 -16.11
C ARG A 180 14.12 -20.76 -14.72
N PHE A 181 12.87 -21.02 -14.37
CA PHE A 181 12.56 -21.66 -13.08
C PHE A 181 13.14 -23.08 -12.95
N CYS A 182 13.16 -23.86 -14.04
CA CYS A 182 13.76 -25.19 -14.03
C CYS A 182 15.26 -25.13 -13.70
N GLU A 183 15.97 -24.14 -14.25
CA GLU A 183 17.38 -23.86 -13.97
C GLU A 183 17.59 -23.43 -12.51
N PHE A 184 16.68 -22.63 -11.94
CA PHE A 184 16.70 -22.30 -10.52
C PHE A 184 16.49 -23.53 -9.62
N VAL A 185 15.56 -24.42 -9.97
CA VAL A 185 15.36 -25.67 -9.22
C VAL A 185 16.57 -26.60 -9.35
N GLU A 186 17.21 -26.61 -10.51
CA GLU A 186 18.44 -27.38 -10.73
C GLU A 186 19.59 -26.83 -9.88
N SER A 187 19.81 -25.50 -9.87
CA SER A 187 20.84 -24.88 -9.05
C SER A 187 20.58 -25.12 -7.55
N LEU A 188 19.32 -25.08 -7.12
CA LEU A 188 18.90 -25.40 -5.76
C LEU A 188 19.22 -26.86 -5.40
N ARG A 189 18.93 -27.82 -6.28
CA ARG A 189 19.26 -29.24 -6.07
C ARG A 189 20.76 -29.51 -6.01
N ARG A 190 21.56 -28.84 -6.85
CA ARG A 190 23.01 -28.95 -6.80
C ARG A 190 23.57 -28.44 -5.47
N ARG A 191 23.00 -27.35 -4.95
CA ARG A 191 23.44 -26.74 -3.68
C ARG A 191 22.96 -27.51 -2.45
N TYR A 192 21.78 -28.12 -2.51
CA TYR A 192 21.16 -28.87 -1.40
C TYR A 192 20.54 -30.19 -1.90
N PRO A 193 21.36 -31.21 -2.24
CA PRO A 193 20.88 -32.44 -2.88
C PRO A 193 19.87 -33.22 -2.03
N MET A 194 20.00 -33.17 -0.70
CA MET A 194 19.14 -33.91 0.24
C MET A 194 17.92 -33.10 0.71
N ASP A 195 17.74 -31.84 0.27
CA ASP A 195 16.65 -30.99 0.75
C ASP A 195 15.44 -30.98 -0.21
N ALA A 196 14.66 -32.05 -0.17
CA ALA A 196 13.40 -32.14 -0.89
C ALA A 196 12.40 -31.02 -0.49
N SER A 197 12.50 -30.52 0.76
CA SER A 197 11.60 -29.49 1.29
C SER A 197 11.80 -28.14 0.60
N ALA A 198 13.05 -27.74 0.33
CA ALA A 198 13.33 -26.49 -0.38
C ALA A 198 12.82 -26.52 -1.83
N VAL A 199 12.99 -27.66 -2.51
CA VAL A 199 12.45 -27.85 -3.88
C VAL A 199 10.92 -27.84 -3.89
N ALA A 200 10.28 -28.48 -2.90
CA ALA A 200 8.83 -28.45 -2.74
C ALA A 200 8.31 -27.03 -2.49
N LEU A 201 8.96 -26.29 -1.58
CA LEU A 201 8.63 -24.88 -1.31
C LEU A 201 8.83 -24.01 -2.55
N ALA A 202 9.92 -24.20 -3.33
CA ALA A 202 10.15 -23.46 -4.56
C ALA A 202 9.04 -23.70 -5.61
N ARG A 203 8.54 -24.94 -5.74
CA ARG A 203 7.42 -25.27 -6.64
C ARG A 203 6.10 -24.68 -6.16
N ALA A 204 5.84 -24.76 -4.85
CA ALA A 204 4.69 -24.12 -4.23
C ALA A 204 4.71 -22.60 -4.45
N TRP A 205 5.89 -21.99 -4.31
CA TRP A 205 6.14 -20.57 -4.59
C TRP A 205 5.83 -20.20 -6.04
N ARG A 206 6.33 -20.94 -7.03
CA ARG A 206 6.00 -20.68 -8.45
C ARG A 206 4.50 -20.83 -8.72
N SER A 207 3.84 -21.83 -8.14
CA SER A 207 2.40 -22.01 -8.32
C SER A 207 1.61 -20.87 -7.70
N HIS A 208 1.98 -20.46 -6.49
CA HIS A 208 1.38 -19.32 -5.80
C HIS A 208 1.55 -18.03 -6.61
N TYR A 209 2.78 -17.75 -7.05
CA TYR A 209 3.12 -16.63 -7.93
C TYR A 209 2.19 -16.56 -9.15
N ARG A 210 2.09 -17.64 -9.93
CA ARG A 210 1.24 -17.70 -11.13
C ARG A 210 -0.23 -17.45 -10.85
N ARG A 211 -0.75 -17.97 -9.73
CA ARG A 211 -2.15 -17.74 -9.32
C ARG A 211 -2.39 -16.28 -8.99
N CYS A 212 -1.47 -15.65 -8.26
CA CYS A 212 -1.58 -14.23 -7.93
C CYS A 212 -1.48 -13.34 -9.17
N GLU A 213 -0.57 -13.63 -10.10
CA GLU A 213 -0.49 -12.89 -11.38
C GLU A 213 -1.77 -13.05 -12.22
N ALA A 214 -2.30 -14.28 -12.34
CA ALA A 214 -3.54 -14.55 -13.08
C ALA A 214 -4.74 -13.80 -12.47
N LEU A 215 -4.79 -13.76 -11.14
CA LEU A 215 -5.77 -12.97 -10.43
C LEU A 215 -5.60 -11.47 -10.65
N ASN A 216 -4.38 -10.94 -10.55
CA ASN A 216 -4.14 -9.51 -10.77
C ASN A 216 -4.54 -9.13 -12.19
N GLN A 217 -4.25 -9.99 -13.17
CA GLN A 217 -4.74 -9.84 -14.54
C GLN A 217 -6.28 -9.82 -14.58
N PHE A 218 -6.95 -10.75 -13.90
CA PHE A 218 -8.40 -10.80 -13.84
C PHE A 218 -8.99 -9.51 -13.25
N VAL A 219 -8.43 -9.00 -12.15
CA VAL A 219 -8.87 -7.74 -11.53
C VAL A 219 -8.68 -6.57 -12.48
N LEU A 220 -7.50 -6.44 -13.11
CA LEU A 220 -7.22 -5.36 -14.07
C LEU A 220 -8.13 -5.41 -15.29
N LEU A 221 -8.39 -6.60 -15.84
CA LEU A 221 -9.33 -6.79 -16.95
C LEU A 221 -10.75 -6.44 -16.52
N SER A 222 -11.17 -6.82 -15.31
CA SER A 222 -12.50 -6.49 -14.78
C SER A 222 -12.68 -4.99 -14.62
N LEU A 223 -11.66 -4.28 -14.12
CA LEU A 223 -11.67 -2.81 -14.02
C LEU A 223 -11.67 -2.15 -15.41
N GLY A 224 -10.82 -2.63 -16.33
CA GLY A 224 -10.81 -2.17 -17.72
C GLY A 224 -12.17 -2.35 -18.40
N LEU A 225 -12.79 -3.51 -18.20
CA LEU A 225 -14.12 -3.83 -18.71
C LEU A 225 -15.20 -2.95 -18.07
N ALA A 226 -15.13 -2.72 -16.75
CA ALA A 226 -16.08 -1.84 -16.06
C ALA A 226 -16.04 -0.42 -16.65
N MET A 227 -14.85 0.13 -16.86
CA MET A 227 -14.67 1.43 -17.50
C MET A 227 -15.18 1.43 -18.94
N GLY A 228 -14.91 0.37 -19.71
CA GLY A 228 -15.40 0.23 -21.08
C GLY A 228 -16.92 0.15 -21.18
N VAL A 229 -17.56 -0.64 -20.31
CA VAL A 229 -19.03 -0.74 -20.22
C VAL A 229 -19.63 0.59 -19.80
N ALA A 230 -19.07 1.26 -18.78
CA ALA A 230 -19.52 2.59 -18.38
C ALA A 230 -19.41 3.60 -19.53
N ALA A 231 -18.29 3.60 -20.28
CA ALA A 231 -18.08 4.47 -21.44
C ALA A 231 -19.16 4.26 -22.50
N LEU A 232 -19.41 2.99 -22.81
CA LEU A 232 -20.40 2.60 -23.79
C LEU A 232 -21.81 3.06 -23.37
N LEU A 233 -22.18 2.85 -22.10
CA LEU A 233 -23.47 3.27 -21.56
C LEU A 233 -23.63 4.80 -21.60
N ALA A 234 -22.59 5.55 -21.24
CA ALA A 234 -22.62 7.01 -21.30
C ALA A 234 -22.77 7.52 -22.74
N LEU A 235 -22.01 6.97 -23.69
CA LEU A 235 -22.11 7.33 -25.10
C LEU A 235 -23.48 6.97 -25.69
N SER A 236 -24.02 5.80 -25.33
CA SER A 236 -25.35 5.34 -25.77
C SER A 236 -26.44 6.27 -25.24
N GLY A 237 -26.38 6.62 -23.95
CA GLY A 237 -27.32 7.55 -23.34
C GLY A 237 -27.25 8.96 -23.94
N LEU A 238 -26.04 9.47 -24.24
CA LEU A 238 -25.87 10.77 -24.94
C LEU A 238 -26.44 10.72 -26.36
N SER A 239 -26.24 9.63 -27.08
CA SER A 239 -26.81 9.43 -28.42
C SER A 239 -28.35 9.39 -28.37
N GLY A 240 -28.92 8.68 -27.38
CA GLY A 240 -30.37 8.63 -27.16
C GLY A 240 -30.96 10.00 -26.80
N LEU A 241 -30.29 10.75 -25.91
CA LEU A 241 -30.67 12.12 -25.55
C LEU A 241 -30.64 13.06 -26.76
N TYR A 242 -29.59 12.96 -27.59
CA TYR A 242 -29.48 13.74 -28.82
C TYR A 242 -30.59 13.38 -29.81
N ARG A 243 -30.89 12.08 -30.00
CA ARG A 243 -31.99 11.66 -30.87
C ARG A 243 -33.33 12.17 -30.39
N TRP A 244 -33.61 12.09 -29.09
CA TRP A 244 -34.85 12.61 -28.51
C TRP A 244 -34.99 14.13 -28.71
N TYR A 245 -33.90 14.88 -28.53
CA TYR A 245 -33.90 16.33 -28.67
C TYR A 245 -33.91 16.82 -30.12
N ALA A 246 -33.08 16.21 -30.99
CA ALA A 246 -32.83 16.68 -32.35
C ALA A 246 -33.63 15.93 -33.42
N GLY A 247 -34.31 14.84 -33.07
CA GLY A 247 -35.01 13.97 -34.03
C GLY A 247 -34.08 13.23 -35.01
N ALA A 248 -32.77 13.25 -34.78
CA ALA A 248 -31.75 12.70 -35.67
C ALA A 248 -30.77 11.78 -34.92
N SER A 249 -30.29 10.73 -35.59
CA SER A 249 -29.25 9.86 -35.05
C SER A 249 -27.85 10.38 -35.38
N LEU A 250 -26.92 10.34 -34.42
CA LEU A 250 -25.53 10.75 -34.62
C LEU A 250 -24.70 9.80 -35.51
N GLY A 251 -25.25 8.67 -35.97
CA GLY A 251 -24.56 7.66 -36.79
C GLY A 251 -23.39 6.94 -36.09
N LEU A 252 -22.84 7.53 -35.03
CA LEU A 252 -21.69 7.06 -34.27
C LEU A 252 -21.88 5.69 -33.62
N VAL A 253 -23.14 5.26 -33.41
CA VAL A 253 -23.43 4.00 -32.73
C VAL A 253 -24.70 3.32 -33.25
N GLU A 254 -24.89 3.22 -34.56
CA GLU A 254 -26.04 2.51 -35.17
C GLU A 254 -26.14 1.03 -34.75
N TRP A 255 -25.05 0.41 -34.32
CA TRP A 255 -25.06 -0.95 -33.75
C TRP A 255 -25.51 -1.00 -32.28
N LEU A 256 -25.37 0.09 -31.50
CA LEU A 256 -26.02 0.23 -30.18
C LEU A 256 -27.38 0.93 -30.31
N ASP A 257 -28.11 0.67 -31.40
CA ASP A 257 -29.53 1.01 -31.51
C ASP A 257 -30.37 0.08 -30.61
N TRP A 258 -30.01 0.10 -29.32
CA TRP A 258 -30.73 -0.53 -28.25
C TRP A 258 -32.16 0.02 -28.33
N ARG A 259 -33.07 -0.87 -28.69
CA ARG A 259 -34.48 -0.65 -29.03
C ARG A 259 -35.11 0.55 -28.30
N ARG A 260 -35.52 1.58 -29.05
CA ARG A 260 -36.49 2.63 -28.66
C ARG A 260 -36.47 3.07 -27.18
N ALA A 261 -35.30 3.34 -26.59
CA ALA A 261 -35.28 4.12 -25.33
C ALA A 261 -35.50 5.61 -25.63
N ASP A 262 -36.64 5.90 -26.25
CA ASP A 262 -37.11 7.24 -26.52
C ASP A 262 -37.81 7.73 -25.24
N GLY A 263 -37.02 8.08 -24.21
CA GLY A 263 -37.57 8.51 -22.92
C GLY A 263 -36.61 8.51 -21.73
N TRP A 264 -37.17 8.43 -20.53
CA TRP A 264 -36.47 8.55 -19.24
C TRP A 264 -35.42 7.45 -18.98
N GLU A 265 -35.51 6.30 -19.66
CA GLU A 265 -34.51 5.22 -19.59
C GLU A 265 -33.14 5.67 -20.11
N SER A 266 -33.12 6.49 -21.17
CA SER A 266 -31.88 7.12 -21.67
C SER A 266 -31.28 8.06 -20.64
N VAL A 267 -32.12 8.80 -19.89
CA VAL A 267 -31.68 9.66 -18.78
C VAL A 267 -31.07 8.81 -17.67
N LEU A 268 -31.69 7.69 -17.29
CA LEU A 268 -31.11 6.78 -16.30
C LEU A 268 -29.80 6.14 -16.75
N ALA A 269 -29.68 5.76 -18.03
CA ALA A 269 -28.43 5.22 -18.57
C ALA A 269 -27.31 6.27 -18.57
N VAL A 270 -27.62 7.52 -18.94
CA VAL A 270 -26.68 8.65 -18.81
C VAL A 270 -26.30 8.86 -17.35
N LEU A 271 -27.27 8.91 -16.43
CA LEU A 271 -27.00 9.13 -15.01
C LEU A 271 -26.22 7.97 -14.38
N ALA A 272 -26.49 6.73 -14.77
CA ALA A 272 -25.74 5.56 -14.30
C ALA A 272 -24.31 5.54 -14.87
N GLY A 273 -24.16 5.86 -16.16
CA GLY A 273 -22.84 6.00 -16.81
C GLY A 273 -22.03 7.14 -16.20
N LEU A 274 -22.60 8.35 -16.14
CA LEU A 274 -21.97 9.53 -15.54
C LEU A 274 -21.73 9.36 -14.03
N GLY A 275 -22.64 8.74 -13.29
CA GLY A 275 -22.47 8.43 -11.87
C GLY A 275 -21.30 7.47 -11.64
N SER A 276 -21.16 6.46 -12.51
CA SER A 276 -20.01 5.56 -12.49
C SER A 276 -18.71 6.29 -12.84
N PHE A 277 -18.74 7.20 -13.83
CA PHE A 277 -17.58 7.99 -14.23
C PHE A 277 -17.18 9.09 -13.26
N THR A 278 -18.11 9.71 -12.55
CA THR A 278 -17.79 10.78 -11.59
C THR A 278 -17.09 10.20 -10.37
N GLY A 279 -17.56 9.06 -9.85
CA GLY A 279 -16.90 8.33 -8.77
C GLY A 279 -15.55 7.72 -9.16
N ILE A 280 -15.48 7.02 -10.30
CA ILE A 280 -14.24 6.40 -10.77
C ILE A 280 -13.27 7.45 -11.32
N GLY A 281 -13.76 8.44 -12.06
CA GLY A 281 -12.96 9.46 -12.71
C GLY A 281 -12.29 10.41 -11.72
N SER A 282 -13.00 10.90 -10.70
CA SER A 282 -12.40 11.72 -9.65
C SER A 282 -11.36 10.95 -8.83
N PHE A 283 -11.64 9.67 -8.56
CA PHE A 283 -10.67 8.77 -7.96
C PHE A 283 -9.45 8.59 -8.86
N LEU A 284 -9.62 8.24 -10.15
CA LEU A 284 -8.52 8.04 -11.08
C LEU A 284 -7.70 9.30 -11.33
N SER A 285 -8.31 10.46 -11.58
CA SER A 285 -7.58 11.68 -11.92
C SER A 285 -6.73 12.20 -10.76
N ASN A 286 -7.32 12.26 -9.56
CA ASN A 286 -6.67 12.86 -8.39
C ASN A 286 -5.68 11.87 -7.75
N TYR A 287 -5.97 10.58 -7.83
CA TYR A 287 -5.14 9.56 -7.22
C TYR A 287 -4.02 9.09 -8.16
N MET A 288 -4.32 8.72 -9.40
CA MET A 288 -3.33 8.10 -10.29
C MET A 288 -2.33 9.12 -10.87
N GLY A 289 -2.68 10.40 -10.97
CA GLY A 289 -1.73 11.44 -11.39
C GLY A 289 -0.54 11.56 -10.42
N ASP A 290 -0.83 11.61 -9.12
CA ASP A 290 0.19 11.66 -8.07
C ASP A 290 0.98 10.34 -7.98
N VAL A 291 0.34 9.18 -8.19
CA VAL A 291 1.06 7.89 -8.29
C VAL A 291 2.02 7.93 -9.47
N GLN A 292 1.56 8.34 -10.65
CA GLN A 292 2.42 8.42 -11.84
C GLN A 292 3.60 9.36 -11.59
N LEU A 293 3.36 10.51 -10.96
CA LEU A 293 4.41 11.44 -10.57
C LEU A 293 5.45 10.80 -9.64
N TRP A 294 4.99 10.16 -8.56
CA TRP A 294 5.86 9.52 -7.57
C TRP A 294 6.65 8.33 -8.13
N THR A 295 6.11 7.65 -9.13
CA THR A 295 6.63 6.38 -9.63
C THR A 295 7.50 6.52 -10.87
N THR A 296 7.66 7.75 -11.36
CA THR A 296 8.61 8.05 -12.44
C THR A 296 10.04 8.09 -11.88
N TYR A 297 10.89 7.17 -12.35
CA TYR A 297 12.26 7.02 -11.87
C TYR A 297 13.32 7.63 -12.80
N GLU A 298 12.95 8.02 -14.02
CA GLU A 298 13.89 8.57 -14.98
C GLU A 298 14.42 9.92 -14.48
N GLU A 299 15.70 9.96 -14.09
CA GLU A 299 16.35 11.13 -13.47
C GLU A 299 16.36 12.36 -14.38
N THR A 300 16.19 12.16 -15.69
CA THR A 300 16.11 13.20 -16.72
C THR A 300 14.72 13.82 -16.84
N GLU A 301 13.68 13.23 -16.25
CA GLU A 301 12.33 13.77 -16.31
C GLU A 301 12.08 14.85 -15.23
N GLU A 302 11.30 15.87 -15.56
CA GLU A 302 10.84 16.89 -14.59
C GLU A 302 10.15 16.25 -13.37
N LYS A 303 9.45 15.13 -13.59
CA LYS A 303 8.78 14.34 -12.55
C LYS A 303 9.75 13.84 -11.47
N HIS A 304 10.99 13.52 -11.84
CA HIS A 304 12.00 13.10 -10.88
C HIS A 304 12.39 14.24 -9.92
N ARG A 305 12.45 15.48 -10.43
CA ARG A 305 12.69 16.66 -9.57
C ARG A 305 11.58 16.80 -8.54
N LYS A 306 10.31 16.75 -8.97
CA LYS A 306 9.15 16.80 -8.05
C LYS A 306 9.18 15.67 -7.02
N ARG A 307 9.52 14.44 -7.43
CA ARG A 307 9.71 13.31 -6.50
C ARG A 307 10.80 13.59 -5.46
N ARG A 308 11.93 14.16 -5.88
CA ARG A 308 13.01 14.55 -4.97
C ARG A 308 12.57 15.64 -3.99
N ASP A 309 11.81 16.62 -4.45
CA ASP A 309 11.30 17.71 -3.61
C ASP A 309 10.33 17.15 -2.56
N ILE A 310 9.42 16.25 -2.95
CA ILE A 310 8.53 15.52 -2.03
C ILE A 310 9.34 14.74 -0.98
N LEU A 311 10.38 14.03 -1.42
CA LEU A 311 11.24 13.25 -0.53
C LEU A 311 12.01 14.15 0.45
N GLU A 312 12.49 15.30 -0.02
CA GLU A 312 13.21 16.27 0.81
C GLU A 312 12.33 16.83 1.92
N VAL A 313 11.04 17.11 1.66
CA VAL A 313 10.09 17.52 2.71
C VAL A 313 9.98 16.46 3.82
N GLY A 314 9.92 15.17 3.45
CA GLY A 314 9.89 14.09 4.43
C GLY A 314 11.19 13.98 5.23
N VAL A 315 12.34 14.03 4.53
CA VAL A 315 13.67 13.95 5.15
C VAL A 315 13.94 15.14 6.06
N SER A 316 13.56 16.34 5.65
CA SER A 316 13.75 17.57 6.41
C SER A 316 12.94 17.56 7.70
N THR A 317 11.66 17.15 7.62
CA THR A 317 10.78 16.97 8.78
C THR A 317 11.39 15.98 9.78
N PHE A 318 11.88 14.83 9.30
CA PHE A 318 12.54 13.88 10.18
C PHE A 318 13.83 14.42 10.80
N ARG A 319 14.69 15.07 10.02
CA ARG A 319 15.93 15.63 10.55
C ARG A 319 15.66 16.70 11.61
N HIS A 320 14.65 17.53 11.38
CA HIS A 320 14.19 18.53 12.35
C HIS A 320 13.80 17.89 13.68
N VAL A 321 12.92 16.88 13.65
CA VAL A 321 12.42 16.19 14.85
C VAL A 321 13.52 15.38 15.54
N LEU A 322 14.29 14.60 14.79
CA LEU A 322 15.33 13.73 15.34
C LEU A 322 16.47 14.51 15.98
N SER A 323 16.79 15.71 15.47
CA SER A 323 17.85 16.56 16.02
C SER A 323 17.47 17.25 17.33
N ASP A 324 16.18 17.25 17.72
CA ASP A 324 15.75 17.85 18.98
C ASP A 324 16.04 16.95 20.19
N ALA A 325 16.84 17.42 21.14
CA ALA A 325 17.17 16.70 22.38
C ALA A 325 15.94 16.44 23.29
N CYS A 326 14.89 17.26 23.18
CA CYS A 326 13.64 17.10 23.91
C CYS A 326 12.74 16.01 23.29
N CYS A 327 12.93 15.68 22.00
CA CYS A 327 12.21 14.58 21.37
C CYS A 327 12.80 13.23 21.85
N LYS A 328 12.01 12.44 22.58
CA LYS A 328 12.46 11.12 23.10
C LYS A 328 12.02 9.95 22.22
N ARG A 329 10.96 10.14 21.45
CA ARG A 329 10.31 9.10 20.67
C ARG A 329 9.64 9.71 19.45
N VAL A 330 9.75 9.02 18.33
CA VAL A 330 9.11 9.37 17.07
C VAL A 330 8.26 8.19 16.61
N VAL A 331 6.96 8.44 16.46
CA VAL A 331 6.00 7.52 15.83
C VAL A 331 5.68 8.09 14.46
N VAL A 332 5.85 7.27 13.42
CA VAL A 332 5.53 7.66 12.04
C VAL A 332 4.17 7.08 11.70
N VAL A 333 3.25 7.93 11.26
CA VAL A 333 1.93 7.51 10.76
C VAL A 333 1.83 7.96 9.32
N ALA A 334 1.45 7.07 8.43
CA ALA A 334 1.36 7.41 7.02
C ALA A 334 0.11 6.81 6.39
N HIS A 335 -0.57 7.58 5.54
CA HIS A 335 -1.76 7.12 4.82
C HIS A 335 -1.51 7.11 3.32
N SER A 336 -2.03 6.09 2.63
CA SER A 336 -1.98 5.99 1.18
C SER A 336 -0.56 6.16 0.61
N LEU A 337 -0.36 6.97 -0.45
CA LEU A 337 0.96 7.27 -1.03
C LEU A 337 1.96 7.81 -0.01
N GLY A 338 1.50 8.55 1.01
CA GLY A 338 2.34 9.00 2.11
C GLY A 338 3.12 7.86 2.77
N SER A 339 2.59 6.63 2.75
CA SER A 339 3.31 5.42 3.22
C SER A 339 4.55 5.12 2.40
N SER A 340 4.49 5.31 1.07
CA SER A 340 5.64 5.11 0.18
C SER A 340 6.67 6.22 0.36
N VAL A 341 6.20 7.47 0.47
CA VAL A 341 7.06 8.63 0.72
C VAL A 341 7.79 8.50 2.07
N ALA A 342 7.06 8.16 3.14
CA ALA A 342 7.62 7.94 4.47
C ALA A 342 8.64 6.80 4.48
N CYS A 343 8.33 5.68 3.83
CA CYS A 343 9.25 4.54 3.71
C CYS A 343 10.56 4.95 3.02
N ASP A 344 10.46 5.64 1.88
CA ASP A 344 11.64 6.10 1.13
C ASP A 344 12.44 7.15 1.91
N ALA A 345 11.78 8.04 2.65
CA ALA A 345 12.41 9.01 3.54
C ALA A 345 13.16 8.31 4.67
N LEU A 346 12.55 7.32 5.35
CA LEU A 346 13.20 6.52 6.38
C LEU A 346 14.44 5.79 5.84
N LEU A 347 14.32 5.12 4.69
CA LEU A 347 15.46 4.46 4.03
C LEU A 347 16.55 5.47 3.63
N HIS A 348 16.17 6.69 3.25
CA HIS A 348 17.10 7.78 2.99
C HIS A 348 17.87 8.20 4.25
N LEU A 349 17.22 8.32 5.40
CA LEU A 349 17.91 8.59 6.68
C LEU A 349 18.88 7.47 7.06
N GLY A 350 18.50 6.22 6.79
CA GLY A 350 19.39 5.08 6.97
C GLY A 350 20.66 5.18 6.12
N ARG A 351 20.53 5.56 4.85
CA ARG A 351 21.67 5.85 3.96
C ARG A 351 22.48 7.04 4.45
N TYR A 352 21.80 8.13 4.85
CA TYR A 352 22.41 9.34 5.38
C TYR A 352 23.36 9.04 6.54
N ASN A 353 22.93 8.21 7.50
CA ASN A 353 23.76 7.82 8.64
C ASN A 353 24.91 6.89 8.28
N ARG A 354 24.71 5.98 7.31
CA ARG A 354 25.79 5.09 6.84
C ARG A 354 26.91 5.85 6.15
N ALA A 355 26.58 6.93 5.44
CA ALA A 355 27.54 7.76 4.72
C ALA A 355 28.27 8.78 5.61
N ARG A 356 27.94 8.90 6.90
CA ARG A 356 28.48 9.92 7.80
C ARG A 356 29.26 9.36 8.98
N ALA A 357 30.19 10.19 9.46
CA ALA A 357 30.93 9.97 10.68
C ALA A 357 29.97 9.93 11.89
N PRO A 358 30.30 9.19 12.97
CA PRO A 358 29.41 9.02 14.12
C PRO A 358 28.88 10.33 14.73
N ALA A 359 29.67 11.40 14.76
CA ALA A 359 29.30 12.70 15.33
C ALA A 359 28.18 13.42 14.55
N ASP A 360 28.08 13.16 13.24
CA ASP A 360 27.10 13.81 12.34
C ASP A 360 25.87 12.93 12.08
N ARG A 361 25.74 11.80 12.79
CA ARG A 361 24.63 10.88 12.61
C ARG A 361 23.39 11.38 13.34
N LEU A 362 22.25 11.20 12.69
CA LEU A 362 20.96 11.43 13.33
C LEU A 362 20.70 10.31 14.36
N PRO A 363 20.06 10.62 15.50
CA PRO A 363 19.71 9.63 16.52
C PRO A 363 18.50 8.80 16.07
N LEU A 364 18.74 7.87 15.13
CA LEU A 364 17.67 7.04 14.55
C LEU A 364 16.98 6.18 15.60
N GLU A 365 17.63 5.88 16.73
CA GLU A 365 17.05 5.17 17.89
C GLU A 365 15.81 5.86 18.46
N LYS A 366 15.58 7.15 18.13
CA LYS A 366 14.33 7.84 18.45
C LYS A 366 13.13 7.31 17.66
N LEU A 367 13.34 6.77 16.45
CA LEU A 367 12.29 6.15 15.63
C LEU A 367 11.88 4.83 16.25
N ASP A 368 10.61 4.73 16.61
CA ASP A 368 10.09 3.60 17.37
C ASP A 368 9.10 2.75 16.56
N GLN A 369 8.18 3.40 15.87
CA GLN A 369 7.10 2.74 15.13
C GLN A 369 6.82 3.41 13.80
N PHE A 370 6.43 2.59 12.83
CA PHE A 370 5.96 3.04 11.52
C PHE A 370 4.61 2.39 11.23
N VAL A 371 3.54 3.16 11.36
CA VAL A 371 2.18 2.70 11.12
C VAL A 371 1.71 3.21 9.76
N THR A 372 1.37 2.29 8.86
CA THR A 372 0.85 2.63 7.53
C THR A 372 -0.62 2.26 7.41
N LEU A 373 -1.42 3.14 6.82
CA LEU A 373 -2.86 2.98 6.60
C LEU A 373 -3.10 2.99 5.10
N GLY A 374 -3.68 1.93 4.55
CA GLY A 374 -3.99 1.89 3.13
C GLY A 374 -2.75 1.95 2.22
N SER A 375 -1.62 1.37 2.65
CA SER A 375 -0.34 1.50 1.95
C SER A 375 -0.32 0.87 0.55
N PRO A 376 0.07 1.62 -0.50
CA PRO A 376 0.24 1.09 -1.85
C PRO A 376 1.65 0.58 -2.14
N VAL A 377 2.56 0.51 -1.16
CA VAL A 377 4.00 0.24 -1.39
C VAL A 377 4.22 -0.96 -2.32
N ASP A 378 3.63 -2.12 -2.03
CA ASP A 378 3.79 -3.33 -2.86
C ASP A 378 3.17 -3.18 -4.26
N LYS A 379 2.10 -2.40 -4.42
CA LYS A 379 1.48 -2.15 -5.73
C LYS A 379 2.30 -1.17 -6.55
N VAL A 380 2.86 -0.15 -5.91
CA VAL A 380 3.82 0.76 -6.54
C VAL A 380 5.00 -0.04 -7.07
N HIS A 381 5.57 -0.91 -6.24
CA HIS A 381 6.61 -1.85 -6.63
C HIS A 381 6.20 -2.73 -7.82
N TYR A 382 5.01 -3.32 -7.75
CA TYR A 382 4.50 -4.23 -8.77
C TYR A 382 4.34 -3.54 -10.13
N PHE A 383 3.61 -2.43 -10.17
CA PHE A 383 3.21 -1.79 -11.43
C PHE A 383 4.32 -0.96 -12.07
N PHE A 384 5.18 -0.33 -11.26
CA PHE A 384 6.00 0.77 -11.76
C PHE A 384 7.50 0.55 -11.60
N GLU A 385 7.91 -0.38 -10.74
CA GLU A 385 9.33 -0.57 -10.44
C GLU A 385 9.88 -1.89 -10.98
N SER A 386 9.03 -2.66 -11.64
CA SER A 386 9.37 -3.94 -12.25
C SER A 386 10.08 -3.83 -13.60
N GLU A 387 10.45 -2.61 -14.02
CA GLU A 387 11.35 -2.35 -15.14
C GLU A 387 12.77 -2.77 -14.73
N ALA A 388 13.13 -3.97 -15.18
CA ALA A 388 14.48 -4.51 -15.06
C ALA A 388 15.33 -3.90 -16.17
N GLY A 389 16.42 -3.21 -15.79
CA GLY A 389 17.43 -2.79 -16.75
C GLY A 389 18.05 -4.00 -17.44
N ARG A 390 18.54 -3.80 -18.66
CA ARG A 390 19.22 -4.85 -19.46
C ARG A 390 20.43 -5.44 -18.74
N TYR A 391 21.03 -4.68 -17.82
CA TYR A 391 22.24 -5.04 -17.10
C TYR A 391 21.93 -5.57 -15.70
N HIS A 392 22.30 -6.82 -15.41
CA HIS A 392 22.05 -7.43 -14.10
C HIS A 392 22.66 -6.63 -12.93
N ARG A 393 23.86 -6.04 -13.12
CA ARG A 393 24.52 -5.23 -12.08
C ARG A 393 23.69 -4.01 -11.70
N TYR A 394 23.07 -3.36 -12.69
CA TYR A 394 22.18 -2.22 -12.45
C TYR A 394 21.01 -2.63 -11.56
N ASN A 395 20.33 -3.75 -11.88
CA ASN A 395 19.21 -4.23 -11.06
C ASN A 395 19.63 -4.51 -9.62
N ARG A 396 20.81 -5.12 -9.42
CA ARG A 396 21.34 -5.42 -8.09
C ARG A 396 21.66 -4.17 -7.29
N VAL A 397 22.31 -3.19 -7.91
CA VAL A 397 22.64 -1.89 -7.27
C VAL A 397 21.36 -1.13 -6.93
N LYS A 398 20.38 -1.10 -7.84
CA LYS A 398 19.07 -0.46 -7.60
C LYS A 398 18.38 -1.03 -6.35
N GLU A 399 18.32 -2.35 -6.22
CA GLU A 399 17.73 -2.99 -5.03
C GLU A 399 18.54 -2.74 -3.75
N GLU A 400 19.87 -2.79 -3.83
CA GLU A 400 20.77 -2.54 -2.68
C GLU A 400 20.70 -1.09 -2.18
N VAL A 401 20.73 -0.12 -3.09
CA VAL A 401 20.61 1.31 -2.77
C VAL A 401 19.25 1.60 -2.16
N ARG A 402 18.19 0.98 -2.67
CA ARG A 402 16.85 1.15 -2.12
C ARG A 402 16.78 0.69 -0.67
N GLY A 403 17.26 -0.53 -0.40
CA GLY A 403 17.22 -1.14 0.92
C GLY A 403 15.93 -1.91 1.23
N ASP A 404 15.92 -2.49 2.42
CA ASP A 404 14.89 -3.35 3.01
C ASP A 404 14.87 -3.18 4.55
N LEU A 405 14.01 -3.93 5.25
CA LEU A 405 13.95 -3.90 6.72
C LEU A 405 15.23 -4.39 7.41
N GLY A 406 16.13 -5.08 6.71
CA GLY A 406 17.36 -5.64 7.25
C GLY A 406 18.43 -4.59 7.56
N HIS A 407 18.20 -3.33 7.21
CA HIS A 407 19.13 -2.22 7.35
C HIS A 407 18.55 -1.08 8.18
N ALA A 408 19.41 -0.15 8.60
CA ALA A 408 18.96 1.08 9.25
C ALA A 408 18.00 1.86 8.33
N PRO A 409 16.94 2.49 8.88
CA PRO A 409 16.67 2.66 10.32
C PRO A 409 15.87 1.51 10.96
N PHE A 410 15.38 0.53 10.19
CA PHE A 410 14.51 -0.53 10.68
C PHE A 410 15.23 -1.56 11.57
N THR A 411 16.52 -1.79 11.30
CA THR A 411 17.38 -2.68 12.08
C THR A 411 18.65 -1.94 12.51
N ALA A 412 19.02 -2.06 13.79
CA ALA A 412 20.30 -1.61 14.31
C ALA A 412 21.00 -2.71 15.10
N ARG A 413 22.31 -2.86 14.85
CA ARG A 413 23.15 -3.88 15.51
C ARG A 413 22.56 -5.30 15.45
N GLY A 414 21.87 -5.61 14.34
CA GLY A 414 21.23 -6.91 14.10
C GLY A 414 19.92 -7.14 14.88
N LYS A 415 19.38 -6.13 15.56
CA LYS A 415 18.08 -6.21 16.26
C LYS A 415 17.03 -5.34 15.54
N PRO A 416 15.77 -5.79 15.46
CA PRO A 416 14.66 -4.93 15.04
C PRO A 416 14.61 -3.67 15.91
N GLN A 417 14.47 -2.52 15.26
CA GLN A 417 14.42 -1.21 15.93
C GLN A 417 13.07 -0.55 15.73
N ILE A 418 12.56 -0.52 14.49
CA ILE A 418 11.26 0.08 14.18
C ILE A 418 10.25 -1.05 13.98
N HIS A 419 9.15 -1.00 14.70
CA HIS A 419 8.02 -1.87 14.42
C HIS A 419 7.16 -1.26 13.31
N TRP A 420 7.16 -1.91 12.13
CA TRP A 420 6.28 -1.52 11.02
C TRP A 420 4.96 -2.29 11.08
N ILE A 421 3.88 -1.57 11.37
CA ILE A 421 2.50 -2.05 11.38
C ILE A 421 1.79 -1.53 10.13
N ASN A 422 1.35 -2.42 9.24
CA ASN A 422 0.55 -2.08 8.07
C ASN A 422 -0.91 -2.48 8.28
N ILE A 423 -1.79 -1.48 8.26
CA ILE A 423 -3.23 -1.67 8.34
C ILE A 423 -3.82 -1.49 6.95
N TRP A 424 -4.56 -2.51 6.49
CA TRP A 424 -5.12 -2.54 5.14
C TRP A 424 -6.53 -3.14 5.15
N ASP A 425 -7.34 -2.72 4.19
CA ASP A 425 -8.68 -3.24 3.96
C ASP A 425 -8.69 -4.04 2.65
N ARG A 426 -9.31 -5.21 2.65
CA ARG A 426 -9.42 -6.03 1.44
C ARG A 426 -10.27 -5.36 0.35
N ALA A 427 -11.24 -4.53 0.73
CA ALA A 427 -12.06 -3.78 -0.22
C ALA A 427 -11.32 -2.58 -0.82
N ASP A 428 -10.22 -2.16 -0.19
CA ASP A 428 -9.37 -1.08 -0.68
C ASP A 428 -8.49 -1.58 -1.84
N ILE A 429 -8.83 -1.15 -3.06
CA ILE A 429 -8.13 -1.55 -4.29
C ILE A 429 -6.73 -0.97 -4.42
N ILE A 430 -6.36 -0.03 -3.54
CA ILE A 430 -5.03 0.59 -3.50
C ILE A 430 -4.14 -0.16 -2.53
N SER A 431 -4.65 -0.53 -1.37
CA SER A 431 -3.83 -1.15 -0.35
C SER A 431 -3.82 -2.68 -0.41
N GLY A 432 -2.93 -3.26 0.36
CA GLY A 432 -2.83 -4.68 0.52
C GLY A 432 -1.85 -5.00 1.63
N PRO A 433 -1.65 -6.29 1.91
CA PRO A 433 -0.53 -6.67 2.76
C PRO A 433 0.79 -6.27 2.10
N LEU A 434 1.73 -5.79 2.90
CA LEU A 434 3.09 -5.46 2.47
C LEU A 434 4.03 -6.62 2.73
N GLU A 435 4.76 -7.01 1.69
CA GLU A 435 5.71 -8.12 1.70
C GLU A 435 7.03 -7.76 1.02
N SER A 436 7.00 -6.80 0.09
CA SER A 436 8.18 -6.37 -0.66
C SER A 436 9.25 -5.61 0.17
N PRO A 437 8.94 -4.97 1.32
CA PRO A 437 9.98 -4.38 2.17
C PRO A 437 10.77 -5.40 2.99
N ASN A 438 10.24 -6.62 3.18
CA ASN A 438 10.79 -7.59 4.12
C ASN A 438 12.27 -7.91 3.86
N ASP A 439 13.03 -8.10 4.94
CA ASP A 439 14.44 -8.46 4.89
C ASP A 439 14.66 -9.83 4.24
N LEU A 440 15.37 -9.85 3.13
CA LEU A 440 15.71 -11.07 2.40
C LEU A 440 16.60 -12.03 3.21
N ARG A 441 17.34 -11.50 4.20
CA ARG A 441 18.21 -12.27 5.09
C ARG A 441 17.49 -12.73 6.37
N MET A 442 16.22 -12.33 6.55
CA MET A 442 15.37 -12.63 7.70
C MET A 442 16.01 -12.31 9.07
N LYS A 443 16.81 -11.25 9.14
CA LYS A 443 17.34 -10.69 10.40
C LYS A 443 16.32 -9.77 11.05
N ALA A 444 15.59 -9.00 10.24
CA ALA A 444 14.48 -8.18 10.71
C ALA A 444 13.20 -8.98 10.90
N LEU A 445 12.30 -8.47 11.72
CA LEU A 445 10.91 -8.93 11.71
C LEU A 445 10.20 -8.45 10.46
N PRO A 446 9.29 -9.27 9.89
CA PRO A 446 8.49 -8.85 8.75
C PRO A 446 7.52 -7.73 9.13
N VAL A 447 6.97 -7.05 8.14
CA VAL A 447 5.89 -6.08 8.35
C VAL A 447 4.69 -6.78 9.00
N ASP A 448 4.21 -6.23 10.11
CA ASP A 448 3.01 -6.75 10.77
C ASP A 448 1.76 -6.26 10.06
N ASN A 449 1.04 -7.18 9.43
CA ASN A 449 -0.04 -6.85 8.51
C ASN A 449 -1.40 -7.14 9.14
N LEU A 450 -2.08 -6.07 9.56
CA LEU A 450 -3.42 -6.09 10.15
C LEU A 450 -4.49 -5.87 9.08
N GLU A 451 -5.32 -6.89 8.86
CA GLU A 451 -6.48 -6.75 7.97
C GLU A 451 -7.69 -6.20 8.75
N VAL A 452 -8.31 -5.15 8.21
CA VAL A 452 -9.53 -4.54 8.74
C VAL A 452 -10.64 -4.51 7.69
N SER A 453 -11.86 -4.18 8.10
CA SER A 453 -12.99 -3.91 7.23
C SER A 453 -13.63 -2.61 7.69
N SER A 454 -13.26 -1.51 7.04
CA SER A 454 -13.69 -0.15 7.41
C SER A 454 -15.15 0.09 7.01
N LEU A 455 -15.61 -0.51 5.91
CA LEU A 455 -16.99 -0.40 5.45
C LEU A 455 -17.72 -1.75 5.47
N ARG A 456 -19.06 -1.69 5.49
CA ARG A 456 -19.93 -2.89 5.42
C ARG A 456 -20.04 -3.46 4.02
N PHE A 457 -20.01 -2.59 3.00
CA PHE A 457 -20.11 -2.96 1.59
C PHE A 457 -18.78 -2.62 0.90
N PRO A 458 -18.31 -3.43 -0.08
CA PRO A 458 -17.09 -3.14 -0.81
C PRO A 458 -17.25 -1.87 -1.65
N ALA A 459 -16.83 -0.74 -1.09
CA ALA A 459 -16.70 0.52 -1.79
C ALA A 459 -15.20 0.84 -1.91
N PRO A 460 -14.54 0.57 -3.05
CA PRO A 460 -13.09 0.68 -3.17
C PRO A 460 -12.50 2.02 -2.72
N GLY A 461 -13.03 3.13 -3.24
CA GLY A 461 -12.60 4.48 -2.85
C GLY A 461 -12.95 4.81 -1.41
N GLY A 462 -14.17 4.49 -0.96
CA GLY A 462 -14.61 4.75 0.42
C GLY A 462 -13.82 3.95 1.45
N SER A 463 -13.46 2.70 1.16
CA SER A 463 -12.69 1.83 2.07
C SER A 463 -11.27 2.38 2.26
N HIS A 464 -10.72 3.00 1.22
CA HIS A 464 -9.40 3.63 1.27
C HIS A 464 -9.35 4.88 2.16
N SER A 465 -10.43 5.67 2.22
CA SER A 465 -10.50 6.89 3.03
C SER A 465 -11.13 6.70 4.42
N ALA A 466 -11.71 5.53 4.70
CA ALA A 466 -12.47 5.27 5.93
C ALA A 466 -11.66 4.70 7.12
N TYR A 467 -10.33 4.62 7.04
CA TYR A 467 -9.50 4.04 8.12
C TYR A 467 -9.72 4.72 9.47
N PHE A 468 -9.81 6.05 9.53
CA PHE A 468 -10.08 6.78 10.78
C PHE A 468 -11.51 6.62 11.31
N GLY A 469 -12.44 6.10 10.50
CA GLY A 469 -13.78 5.72 10.96
C GLY A 469 -13.82 4.33 11.62
N ASN A 470 -12.70 3.58 11.61
CA ASN A 470 -12.64 2.23 12.14
C ASN A 470 -12.07 2.23 13.57
N ALA A 471 -12.91 1.89 14.55
CA ALA A 471 -12.52 1.86 15.97
C ALA A 471 -11.32 0.94 16.27
N THR A 472 -11.11 -0.13 15.50
CA THR A 472 -9.93 -1.00 15.66
C THR A 472 -8.65 -0.28 15.22
N VAL A 473 -8.73 0.46 14.10
CA VAL A 473 -7.61 1.25 13.57
C VAL A 473 -7.25 2.36 14.56
N VAL A 474 -8.24 3.15 14.97
CA VAL A 474 -8.03 4.26 15.89
C VAL A 474 -7.54 3.77 17.24
N GLY A 475 -8.09 2.68 17.77
CA GLY A 475 -7.63 2.10 19.02
C GLY A 475 -6.20 1.55 18.96
N LEU A 476 -5.77 1.00 17.82
CA LEU A 476 -4.38 0.61 17.62
C LEU A 476 -3.47 1.83 17.59
N LEU A 477 -3.82 2.86 16.82
CA LEU A 477 -3.05 4.10 16.73
C LEU A 477 -2.93 4.77 18.11
N PHE A 478 -4.03 4.81 18.87
CA PHE A 478 -4.06 5.34 20.22
C PHE A 478 -3.05 4.64 21.12
N ARG A 479 -3.09 3.30 21.17
CA ARG A 479 -2.16 2.52 22.00
C ARG A 479 -0.71 2.64 21.53
N ALA A 480 -0.48 2.67 20.22
CA ALA A 480 0.86 2.85 19.65
C ALA A 480 1.44 4.23 20.02
N ILE A 481 0.66 5.30 19.86
CA ILE A 481 1.09 6.68 20.11
C ILE A 481 1.21 6.96 21.61
N PHE A 482 0.16 6.74 22.38
CA PHE A 482 0.07 7.19 23.78
C PHE A 482 0.58 6.14 24.78
N ASP A 483 0.21 4.87 24.60
CA ASP A 483 0.56 3.80 25.55
C ASP A 483 1.91 3.12 25.25
N GLN A 484 2.59 3.54 24.17
CA GLN A 484 3.80 2.91 23.64
C GLN A 484 3.64 1.41 23.35
N ALA A 485 2.40 0.95 23.16
CA ALA A 485 2.12 -0.44 22.85
C ALA A 485 2.82 -0.83 21.54
N TYR A 486 3.27 -2.08 21.46
CA TYR A 486 3.96 -2.64 20.29
C TYR A 486 5.34 -2.02 19.99
N SER A 487 5.93 -1.22 20.89
CA SER A 487 7.30 -0.72 20.74
C SER A 487 8.33 -1.84 20.89
N TYR A 488 9.36 -1.85 20.03
CA TYR A 488 10.50 -2.77 20.15
C TYR A 488 11.58 -2.31 21.13
N ARG A 489 11.39 -1.17 21.81
CA ARG A 489 12.35 -0.70 22.83
C ARG A 489 12.36 -1.61 24.06
N ASP A 490 11.18 -1.98 24.52
CA ASP A 490 10.98 -2.75 25.75
C ASP A 490 10.15 -4.02 25.49
N PRO A 491 10.65 -4.96 24.66
CA PRO A 491 9.92 -6.17 24.35
C PRO A 491 9.82 -7.09 25.58
N PRO A 492 8.70 -7.82 25.74
CA PRO A 492 8.58 -8.82 26.80
C PRO A 492 9.67 -9.88 26.63
N LEU A 493 10.07 -10.51 27.74
CA LEU A 493 11.08 -11.58 27.72
C LEU A 493 10.40 -12.96 27.62
N ALA A 494 10.79 -13.76 26.64
CA ALA A 494 10.49 -15.19 26.57
C ALA A 494 11.79 -15.99 26.75
N ALA A 495 11.83 -16.85 27.77
CA ALA A 495 13.04 -17.62 28.14
C ALA A 495 14.31 -16.74 28.26
N GLY A 496 14.17 -15.57 28.89
CA GLY A 496 15.27 -14.62 29.11
C GLY A 496 15.73 -13.85 27.86
N ARG A 497 15.02 -13.97 26.73
CA ARG A 497 15.33 -13.25 25.49
C ARG A 497 14.18 -12.34 25.07
N PRO A 498 14.46 -11.16 24.46
CA PRO A 498 13.44 -10.32 23.83
C PRO A 498 12.52 -11.10 22.88
N ASP A 499 11.23 -11.12 23.18
CA ASP A 499 10.18 -11.69 22.34
C ASP A 499 9.44 -10.59 21.58
N PHE A 500 10.07 -10.14 20.51
CA PHE A 500 9.49 -9.16 19.61
C PHE A 500 8.22 -9.68 18.90
N LYS A 501 7.96 -10.99 18.84
CA LYS A 501 6.76 -11.52 18.17
C LYS A 501 5.51 -11.36 19.04
N ALA A 502 5.67 -11.38 20.36
CA ALA A 502 4.58 -11.13 21.29
C ALA A 502 4.01 -9.71 21.17
N LEU A 503 4.79 -8.78 20.58
CA LEU A 503 4.36 -7.42 20.28
C LEU A 503 3.60 -7.30 18.95
N GLY A 504 3.34 -8.40 18.23
CA GLY A 504 2.55 -8.35 17.01
C GLY A 504 1.08 -7.98 17.29
N VAL A 505 0.49 -7.14 16.43
CA VAL A 505 -0.90 -6.68 16.51
C VAL A 505 -1.90 -7.77 16.12
N GLY A 506 -1.43 -8.88 15.56
CA GLY A 506 -2.22 -10.07 15.29
C GLY A 506 -2.92 -10.05 13.93
N ARG A 507 -3.91 -10.94 13.74
CA ARG A 507 -4.49 -11.24 12.42
C ARG A 507 -5.54 -10.22 11.95
N GLY A 508 -6.03 -9.37 12.84
CA GLY A 508 -7.16 -8.48 12.57
C GLY A 508 -8.47 -9.24 12.35
N GLY A 509 -9.54 -8.48 12.14
CA GLY A 509 -10.92 -8.97 12.04
C GLY A 509 -11.52 -8.73 10.66
N GLY A 510 -10.80 -9.10 9.60
CA GLY A 510 -11.34 -9.07 8.24
C GLY A 510 -12.70 -9.78 8.20
N ARG A 511 -13.74 -9.10 7.70
CA ARG A 511 -15.10 -9.64 7.72
C ARG A 511 -15.25 -10.67 6.61
N ALA A 512 -15.37 -11.95 6.97
CA ALA A 512 -15.46 -13.05 6.01
C ALA A 512 -16.57 -12.86 4.94
N TYR A 513 -17.65 -12.16 5.28
CA TYR A 513 -18.77 -11.92 4.37
C TYR A 513 -18.47 -10.89 3.26
N THR A 514 -17.39 -10.09 3.33
CA THR A 514 -17.07 -9.12 2.27
C THR A 514 -16.44 -9.79 1.05
N ALA A 515 -15.81 -10.95 1.22
CA ALA A 515 -15.20 -11.71 0.12
C ALA A 515 -16.19 -12.10 -1.00
N PRO A 516 -17.36 -12.69 -0.73
CA PRO A 516 -18.35 -12.97 -1.78
C PRO A 516 -18.89 -11.70 -2.44
N LEU A 517 -19.06 -10.61 -1.69
CA LEU A 517 -19.50 -9.33 -2.26
C LEU A 517 -18.43 -8.74 -3.20
N GLN A 518 -17.15 -8.80 -2.83
CA GLN A 518 -16.05 -8.39 -3.70
C GLN A 518 -15.96 -9.25 -4.94
N ALA A 519 -16.17 -10.57 -4.80
CA ALA A 519 -16.25 -11.47 -5.94
C ALA A 519 -17.35 -11.04 -6.88
N LEU A 520 -18.58 -10.84 -6.37
CA LEU A 520 -19.70 -10.35 -7.16
C LEU A 520 -19.39 -9.02 -7.87
N MET A 521 -18.80 -8.06 -7.18
CA MET A 521 -18.40 -6.78 -7.78
C MET A 521 -17.40 -6.93 -8.93
N LEU A 522 -16.45 -7.86 -8.83
CA LEU A 522 -15.52 -8.17 -9.93
C LEU A 522 -16.21 -8.88 -11.10
N LEU A 523 -17.33 -9.56 -10.87
CA LEU A 523 -18.09 -10.26 -11.91
C LEU A 523 -19.08 -9.38 -12.66
N LEU A 524 -19.61 -8.34 -12.02
CA LEU A 524 -20.58 -7.43 -12.64
C LEU A 524 -20.15 -6.88 -14.02
N PRO A 525 -18.89 -6.43 -14.22
CA PRO A 525 -18.46 -5.95 -15.54
C PRO A 525 -18.53 -7.02 -16.63
N TRP A 526 -18.23 -8.27 -16.29
CA TRP A 526 -18.31 -9.40 -17.22
C TRP A 526 -19.76 -9.75 -17.55
N MET A 527 -20.64 -9.72 -16.56
CA MET A 527 -22.08 -9.91 -16.77
C MET A 527 -22.66 -8.80 -17.64
N GLY A 528 -22.27 -7.54 -17.40
CA GLY A 528 -22.69 -6.40 -18.22
C GLY A 528 -22.20 -6.51 -19.66
N ALA A 529 -20.93 -6.89 -19.87
CA ALA A 529 -20.38 -7.09 -21.21
C ALA A 529 -21.07 -8.24 -21.95
N ALA A 530 -21.32 -9.37 -21.28
CA ALA A 530 -22.03 -10.50 -21.88
C ALA A 530 -23.48 -10.15 -22.23
N TYR A 531 -24.15 -9.37 -21.37
CA TYR A 531 -25.48 -8.84 -21.66
C TYR A 531 -25.49 -7.95 -22.90
N LEU A 532 -24.53 -7.02 -23.02
CA LEU A 532 -24.41 -6.15 -24.20
C LEU A 532 -24.15 -6.93 -25.49
N LEU A 533 -23.29 -7.96 -25.43
CA LEU A 533 -23.02 -8.83 -26.58
C LEU A 533 -24.27 -9.65 -26.98
N ALA A 534 -25.04 -10.15 -26.02
CA ALA A 534 -26.25 -10.90 -26.28
C ALA A 534 -27.38 -10.00 -26.84
N ALA A 535 -27.50 -8.77 -26.32
CA ALA A 535 -28.51 -7.82 -26.76
C ALA A 535 -28.29 -7.33 -28.21
N GLY A 536 -27.04 -7.31 -28.69
CA GLY A 536 -26.71 -6.89 -30.06
C GLY A 536 -26.92 -7.97 -31.14
N GLN A 537 -27.31 -9.20 -30.78
CA GLN A 537 -27.59 -10.26 -31.76
C GLN A 537 -29.09 -10.38 -32.00
N ASP A 538 -29.53 -9.98 -33.19
CA ASP A 538 -30.95 -9.82 -33.55
C ASP A 538 -31.70 -11.14 -33.83
N SER A 539 -31.37 -12.22 -33.12
CA SER A 539 -31.86 -13.57 -33.44
C SER A 539 -32.56 -14.26 -32.26
N SER A 540 -33.73 -14.82 -32.56
CA SER A 540 -34.54 -15.64 -31.68
C SER A 540 -33.73 -16.81 -31.08
N ALA A 541 -33.59 -16.77 -29.76
CA ALA A 541 -33.26 -17.88 -28.86
C ALA A 541 -31.82 -18.45 -28.81
N ALA A 542 -30.93 -18.25 -29.79
CA ALA A 542 -29.56 -18.84 -29.73
C ALA A 542 -28.47 -18.11 -28.87
N PRO A 543 -28.52 -16.78 -28.57
CA PRO A 543 -27.40 -16.09 -27.91
C PRO A 543 -27.30 -16.31 -26.39
N TRP A 544 -28.37 -16.79 -25.75
CA TRP A 544 -28.40 -16.99 -24.30
C TRP A 544 -27.39 -18.05 -23.85
N LEU A 545 -27.13 -19.11 -24.63
CA LEU A 545 -26.22 -20.18 -24.19
C LEU A 545 -24.72 -19.81 -24.33
N GLY A 546 -24.35 -19.02 -25.34
CA GLY A 546 -22.95 -18.64 -25.58
C GLY A 546 -22.46 -17.50 -24.68
N GLY A 547 -23.22 -16.41 -24.60
CA GLY A 547 -22.87 -15.23 -23.82
C GLY A 547 -22.96 -15.48 -22.31
N THR A 548 -24.03 -16.11 -21.84
CA THR A 548 -24.13 -16.49 -20.42
C THR A 548 -23.14 -17.59 -20.08
N GLY A 549 -22.86 -18.53 -20.98
CA GLY A 549 -21.84 -19.57 -20.79
C GLY A 549 -20.44 -18.99 -20.55
N LEU A 550 -20.01 -18.01 -21.36
CA LEU A 550 -18.73 -17.32 -21.18
C LEU A 550 -18.70 -16.45 -19.91
N ALA A 551 -19.77 -15.72 -19.60
CA ALA A 551 -19.87 -14.96 -18.36
C ALA A 551 -19.85 -15.87 -17.13
N LEU A 552 -20.54 -17.01 -17.19
CA LEU A 552 -20.57 -18.03 -16.14
C LEU A 552 -19.21 -18.72 -16.02
N LEU A 553 -18.51 -19.00 -17.12
CA LEU A 553 -17.16 -19.55 -17.09
C LEU A 553 -16.15 -18.55 -16.54
N ALA A 554 -16.23 -17.27 -16.93
CA ALA A 554 -15.42 -16.21 -16.35
C ALA A 554 -15.76 -16.03 -14.86
N ALA A 555 -17.03 -16.16 -14.48
CA ALA A 555 -17.50 -16.11 -13.12
C ALA A 555 -17.03 -17.30 -12.29
N LEU A 556 -17.10 -18.52 -12.82
CA LEU A 556 -16.63 -19.74 -12.18
C LEU A 556 -15.10 -19.78 -12.12
N ALA A 557 -14.40 -19.28 -13.14
CA ALA A 557 -12.95 -19.10 -13.12
C ALA A 557 -12.56 -18.07 -12.05
N GLY A 558 -13.21 -16.90 -12.04
CA GLY A 558 -13.04 -15.86 -11.03
C GLY A 558 -13.35 -16.38 -9.62
N LEU A 559 -14.51 -17.00 -9.41
CA LEU A 559 -14.91 -17.62 -8.15
C LEU A 559 -13.99 -18.76 -7.76
N SER A 560 -13.49 -19.59 -8.66
CA SER A 560 -12.51 -20.64 -8.31
C SER A 560 -11.16 -20.05 -7.89
N LEU A 561 -10.75 -18.95 -8.54
CA LEU A 561 -9.57 -18.18 -8.16
C LEU A 561 -9.78 -17.49 -6.81
N LEU A 562 -10.98 -16.97 -6.54
CA LEU A 562 -11.37 -16.25 -5.32
C LEU A 562 -11.71 -17.18 -4.13
N ALA A 563 -12.25 -18.36 -4.38
CA ALA A 563 -12.58 -19.40 -3.40
C ALA A 563 -11.36 -20.25 -3.02
N ARG A 564 -10.35 -20.33 -3.91
CA ARG A 564 -9.02 -20.91 -3.60
C ARG A 564 -7.98 -19.86 -3.23
N LYS A 565 -8.38 -18.59 -3.29
CA LYS A 565 -7.64 -17.43 -2.76
C LYS A 565 -7.61 -17.48 -1.23
N PRO A 566 -6.69 -16.71 -0.62
CA PRO A 566 -6.18 -16.91 0.73
C PRO A 566 -7.24 -17.01 1.83
#